data_AF-A0A931V546-F1
#
_entry.id   AF-A0A931V546-F1
#
_cell.length_a   1.000
_cell.length_b   1.000
_cell.length_c   1.000
_cell.angle_alpha   90.00
_cell.angle_beta   90.00
_cell.angle_gamma   90.00
#
_symmetry.space_group_name_H-M   'P 1'
#
loop_
_entity.id
_entity.type
_entity.pdbx_description
1 polymer ?
#
loop_
_entity_poly.entity_id
_entity_poly.type
_entity_poly.pdbx_seq_one_letter_code
_entity_poly.pdbx_strand_id
1 'polypeptide(L)'
;MLRSLAVFACCALLACSSSSSSSSDEPEWQFGAAEAEAALAGAWNGTWSAAASSGSIELKLSMASPGATPKCGSRTLSSDLGVKCIDMTSIRLVGTLTTSDGTYKDAPVTGALEVDGTKLTSGFLSLRTAAGETVDANYVQPAFQSGRLQLKDGTATFSLTRATR
;
A
#
# COMPACT_ATOMS: atom_id res chain seq x y z
N MET A 1 14.36 67.98 -17.15
CA MET A 1 15.51 67.09 -16.93
C MET A 1 15.92 67.22 -15.47
N LEU A 2 15.49 66.28 -14.63
CA LEU A 2 15.72 66.34 -13.19
C LEU A 2 15.91 64.92 -12.63
N ARG A 3 17.00 64.77 -11.87
CA ARG A 3 17.28 63.80 -10.79
C ARG A 3 17.81 62.41 -11.17
N SER A 4 19.14 62.34 -11.13
CA SER A 4 19.96 61.14 -10.98
C SER A 4 19.62 60.37 -9.68
N LEU A 5 19.65 59.04 -9.82
CA LEU A 5 19.65 58.02 -8.79
C LEU A 5 20.91 58.09 -7.90
N ALA A 6 20.77 57.68 -6.64
CA ALA A 6 21.37 56.46 -6.09
C ALA A 6 21.58 56.62 -4.57
N VAL A 7 20.90 55.80 -3.77
CA VAL A 7 21.12 55.65 -2.34
C VAL A 7 21.33 54.17 -2.02
N PHE A 8 22.56 53.89 -1.57
CA PHE A 8 22.99 52.94 -0.55
C PHE A 8 22.67 51.43 -0.64
N ALA A 9 23.70 50.71 -1.09
CA ALA A 9 24.41 49.62 -0.39
C ALA A 9 23.80 49.04 0.90
N CYS A 10 23.78 47.70 0.98
CA CYS A 10 24.24 46.99 2.19
C CYS A 10 24.85 45.63 1.82
N CYS A 11 26.05 45.38 2.36
CA CYS A 11 26.83 44.15 2.26
C CYS A 11 26.17 42.99 3.02
N ALA A 12 26.36 41.75 2.55
CA ALA A 12 26.60 40.60 3.42
C ALA A 12 27.34 39.50 2.65
N LEU A 13 28.60 39.27 3.04
CA LEU A 13 29.36 38.06 2.77
C LEU A 13 28.67 36.89 3.46
N LEU A 14 28.32 35.84 2.71
CA LEU A 14 28.09 34.51 3.26
C LEU A 14 28.72 33.49 2.31
N ALA A 15 29.88 32.98 2.73
CA ALA A 15 30.41 31.73 2.24
C ALA A 15 29.44 30.60 2.62
N CYS A 16 28.87 29.94 1.63
CA CYS A 16 28.46 28.54 1.73
C CYS A 16 29.24 27.83 0.62
N SER A 17 30.41 27.28 0.94
CA SER A 17 30.53 25.86 1.32
C SER A 17 29.93 24.97 0.24
N SER A 18 30.82 24.49 -0.62
CA SER A 18 30.62 23.36 -1.50
C SER A 18 29.83 22.27 -0.78
N SER A 19 28.56 22.14 -1.12
CA SER A 19 27.78 20.96 -0.80
C SER A 19 27.68 20.18 -2.09
N SER A 20 28.66 19.29 -2.25
CA SER A 20 28.65 18.16 -3.15
C SER A 20 27.23 17.66 -3.40
N SER A 21 26.76 17.85 -4.63
CA SER A 21 25.57 17.18 -5.17
C SER A 21 25.87 15.68 -5.26
N SER A 22 25.77 14.99 -4.13
CA SER A 22 25.61 13.54 -4.11
C SER A 22 24.18 13.26 -4.55
N SER A 23 23.99 13.18 -5.87
CA SER A 23 22.79 12.59 -6.49
C SER A 23 22.72 11.14 -6.03
N SER A 24 22.08 10.94 -4.88
CA SER A 24 21.68 9.61 -4.47
C SER A 24 20.48 9.30 -5.35
N ASP A 25 20.63 8.37 -6.28
CA ASP A 25 19.54 7.79 -7.08
C ASP A 25 18.60 6.97 -6.18
N GLU A 26 18.14 7.56 -5.08
CA GLU A 26 17.12 6.98 -4.21
C GLU A 26 15.77 7.16 -4.91
N PRO A 27 14.99 6.08 -5.07
CA PRO A 27 13.74 6.18 -5.77
C PRO A 27 12.75 7.04 -4.96
N GLU A 28 12.29 8.13 -5.57
CA GLU A 28 11.31 9.02 -4.94
C GLU A 28 9.94 8.31 -4.86
N TRP A 29 9.34 8.32 -3.66
CA TRP A 29 8.01 7.78 -3.42
C TRP A 29 6.96 8.59 -4.18
N GLN A 30 6.12 7.91 -4.97
CA GLN A 30 5.15 8.55 -5.87
C GLN A 30 3.72 8.50 -5.34
N PHE A 31 3.49 7.98 -4.13
CA PHE A 31 2.18 8.00 -3.49
C PHE A 31 2.27 8.38 -2.01
N GLY A 32 1.25 9.13 -1.55
CA GLY A 32 1.12 9.55 -0.16
C GLY A 32 -0.05 8.87 0.55
N ALA A 33 -0.24 9.19 1.84
CA ALA A 33 -1.32 8.62 2.65
C ALA A 33 -2.72 8.88 2.06
N ALA A 34 -2.98 10.08 1.53
CA ALA A 34 -4.28 10.41 0.92
C ALA A 34 -4.55 9.62 -0.36
N GLU A 35 -3.53 9.37 -1.16
CA GLU A 35 -3.65 8.54 -2.38
C GLU A 35 -3.89 7.08 -2.02
N ALA A 36 -3.14 6.55 -1.04
CA ALA A 36 -3.38 5.22 -0.50
C ALA A 36 -4.80 5.06 0.05
N GLU A 37 -5.28 6.06 0.78
CA GLU A 37 -6.64 6.04 1.33
C GLU A 37 -7.68 6.08 0.20
N ALA A 38 -7.54 6.99 -0.75
CA ALA A 38 -8.42 7.09 -1.91
C ALA A 38 -8.44 5.80 -2.74
N ALA A 39 -7.30 5.11 -2.87
CA ALA A 39 -7.15 3.90 -3.66
C ALA A 39 -7.66 2.63 -2.95
N LEU A 40 -7.54 2.54 -1.62
CA LEU A 40 -7.81 1.31 -0.86
C LEU A 40 -9.08 1.35 -0.02
N ALA A 41 -9.44 2.50 0.54
CA ALA A 41 -10.57 2.60 1.45
C ALA A 41 -11.92 2.50 0.71
N GLY A 42 -12.86 1.76 1.30
CA GLY A 42 -14.20 1.56 0.77
C GLY A 42 -14.58 0.08 0.64
N ALA A 43 -15.72 -0.15 -0.02
CA ALA A 43 -16.25 -1.49 -0.27
C ALA A 43 -15.69 -2.09 -1.57
N TRP A 44 -15.33 -3.36 -1.47
CA TRP A 44 -14.82 -4.20 -2.55
C TRP A 44 -15.72 -5.42 -2.68
N ASN A 45 -16.28 -5.63 -3.86
CA ASN A 45 -17.26 -6.68 -4.11
C ASN A 45 -16.75 -7.68 -5.14
N GLY A 46 -17.19 -8.91 -5.01
CA GLY A 46 -16.90 -9.93 -5.98
C GLY A 46 -17.61 -11.24 -5.68
N THR A 47 -17.06 -12.30 -6.27
CA THR A 47 -17.51 -13.66 -6.02
C THR A 47 -16.38 -14.48 -5.45
N TRP A 48 -16.74 -15.46 -4.62
CA TRP A 48 -15.84 -16.47 -4.11
C TRP A 48 -16.31 -17.86 -4.55
N SER A 49 -15.37 -18.78 -4.64
CA SER A 49 -15.63 -20.18 -5.01
C SER A 49 -14.72 -21.10 -4.22
N ALA A 50 -15.30 -22.14 -3.64
CA ALA A 50 -14.63 -23.28 -3.02
C ALA A 50 -15.18 -24.58 -3.66
N ALA A 51 -14.60 -25.73 -3.29
CA ALA A 51 -14.97 -27.01 -3.90
C ALA A 51 -16.46 -27.36 -3.83
N ALA A 52 -17.17 -26.93 -2.77
CA ALA A 52 -18.58 -27.29 -2.53
C ALA A 52 -19.55 -26.11 -2.57
N SER A 53 -19.06 -24.88 -2.68
CA SER A 53 -19.87 -23.67 -2.49
C SER A 53 -19.26 -22.48 -3.22
N SER A 54 -20.13 -21.57 -3.62
CA SER A 54 -19.75 -20.29 -4.22
C SER A 54 -20.78 -19.24 -3.82
N GLY A 55 -20.38 -17.98 -3.82
CA GLY A 55 -21.27 -16.89 -3.45
C GLY A 55 -20.68 -15.52 -3.71
N SER A 56 -21.37 -14.49 -3.24
CA SER A 56 -20.79 -13.14 -3.21
C SER A 56 -19.97 -12.92 -1.95
N ILE A 57 -18.97 -12.06 -2.09
CA ILE A 57 -18.06 -11.62 -1.03
C ILE A 57 -17.97 -10.10 -1.09
N GLU A 58 -18.01 -9.48 0.08
CA GLU A 58 -17.75 -8.05 0.28
C GLU A 58 -16.62 -7.89 1.30
N LEU A 59 -15.67 -7.04 0.97
CA LEU A 59 -14.59 -6.61 1.85
C LEU A 59 -14.63 -5.09 1.96
N LYS A 60 -14.91 -4.57 3.15
CA LYS A 60 -14.84 -3.13 3.45
C LYS A 60 -13.54 -2.82 4.13
N LEU A 61 -12.76 -1.88 3.59
CA LEU A 61 -11.44 -1.52 4.12
C LEU A 61 -11.37 -0.05 4.53
N SER A 62 -10.56 0.22 5.54
CA SER A 62 -10.08 1.55 5.92
C SER A 62 -8.63 1.48 6.40
N MET A 63 -7.92 2.61 6.35
CA MET A 63 -6.54 2.68 6.80
C MET A 63 -6.45 2.76 8.33
N ALA A 64 -5.72 1.83 8.93
CA ALA A 64 -5.46 1.80 10.36
C ALA A 64 -4.21 2.65 10.68
N SER A 65 -4.34 3.96 10.50
CA SER A 65 -3.25 4.96 10.59
C SER A 65 -2.10 4.74 9.57
N PRO A 66 -1.71 5.75 8.78
CA PRO A 66 -0.62 5.61 7.82
C PRO A 66 0.70 5.44 8.58
N GLY A 67 1.29 4.26 8.49
CA GLY A 67 2.64 3.98 8.98
C GLY A 67 3.43 3.25 7.92
N ALA A 68 4.07 3.98 7.00
CA ALA A 68 5.00 3.41 6.05
C ALA A 68 6.33 3.14 6.78
N THR A 69 6.76 1.88 6.81
CA THR A 69 8.10 1.51 7.28
C THR A 69 8.86 0.96 6.08
N PRO A 70 9.88 1.66 5.56
CA PRO A 70 10.71 1.12 4.49
C PRO A 70 11.42 -0.14 5.02
N LYS A 71 11.19 -1.30 4.40
CA LYS A 71 11.87 -2.55 4.76
C LYS A 71 13.13 -2.75 3.92
N CYS A 72 14.11 -1.88 4.08
CA CYS A 72 15.47 -2.16 3.60
C CYS A 72 16.19 -3.03 4.65
N GLY A 73 16.25 -4.34 4.41
CA GLY A 73 17.01 -5.25 5.28
C GLY A 73 18.52 -5.10 5.07
N SER A 74 19.32 -5.15 6.14
CA SER A 74 20.79 -5.07 6.09
C SER A 74 21.49 -6.36 5.62
N ARG A 75 20.86 -7.15 4.74
CA ARG A 75 21.40 -8.45 4.32
C ARG A 75 22.34 -8.28 3.13
N THR A 76 23.64 -8.33 3.41
CA THR A 76 24.69 -8.59 2.42
C THR A 76 24.71 -10.08 2.08
N LEU A 77 24.05 -10.48 1.00
CA LEU A 77 24.36 -11.74 0.33
C LEU A 77 25.60 -11.52 -0.54
N SER A 78 26.47 -12.53 -0.64
CA SER A 78 27.79 -12.45 -1.26
C SER A 78 27.77 -11.85 -2.67
N SER A 79 28.88 -11.17 -3.01
CA SER A 79 29.17 -10.27 -4.14
C SER A 79 28.74 -10.66 -5.56
N ASP A 80 28.23 -11.87 -5.77
CA ASP A 80 28.02 -12.44 -7.11
C ASP A 80 26.54 -12.38 -7.53
N LEU A 81 25.65 -12.00 -6.60
CA LEU A 81 24.25 -11.71 -6.87
C LEU A 81 24.06 -10.20 -6.70
N GLY A 82 23.78 -9.49 -7.79
CA GLY A 82 23.46 -8.06 -7.74
C GLY A 82 22.15 -7.81 -7.00
N VAL A 83 22.18 -7.82 -5.67
CA VAL A 83 21.01 -7.57 -4.82
C VAL A 83 20.64 -6.09 -4.94
N LYS A 84 19.48 -5.82 -5.52
CA LYS A 84 18.86 -4.49 -5.45
C LYS A 84 17.92 -4.49 -4.24
N CYS A 85 18.13 -3.57 -3.30
CA CYS A 85 17.13 -3.27 -2.29
C CYS A 85 15.86 -2.82 -3.01
N ILE A 86 14.72 -3.45 -2.69
CA ILE A 86 13.42 -2.99 -3.16
C ILE A 86 12.79 -2.29 -1.97
N ASP A 87 12.51 -1.00 -2.14
CA ASP A 87 11.71 -0.26 -1.18
C ASP A 87 10.31 -0.89 -1.07
N MET A 88 9.94 -1.26 0.15
CA MET A 88 8.61 -1.80 0.46
C MET A 88 7.89 -0.86 1.40
N THR A 89 6.64 -0.56 1.08
CA THR A 89 5.73 0.17 1.98
C THR A 89 4.67 -0.78 2.51
N SER A 90 4.49 -0.78 3.83
CA SER A 90 3.39 -1.49 4.49
C SER A 90 2.28 -0.52 4.85
N ILE A 91 1.07 -0.74 4.32
CA ILE A 91 -0.11 0.07 4.59
C ILE A 91 -1.02 -0.75 5.51
N ARG A 92 -1.16 -0.33 6.76
CA ARG A 92 -2.03 -1.03 7.71
C ARG A 92 -3.50 -0.81 7.37
N LEU A 93 -4.26 -1.90 7.38
CA LEU A 93 -5.67 -1.93 7.02
C LEU A 93 -6.49 -2.60 8.12
N VAL A 94 -7.67 -2.05 8.35
CA VAL A 94 -8.75 -2.67 9.14
C VAL A 94 -10.01 -2.72 8.28
N GLY A 95 -10.92 -3.60 8.59
CA GLY A 95 -12.09 -3.78 7.77
C GLY A 95 -13.10 -4.80 8.28
N THR A 96 -14.07 -5.09 7.42
CA THR A 96 -15.02 -6.17 7.61
C THR A 96 -15.15 -7.05 6.38
N LEU A 97 -15.35 -8.34 6.60
CA LEU A 97 -15.60 -9.37 5.59
C LEU A 97 -17.03 -9.88 5.73
N THR A 98 -17.74 -9.95 4.60
CA THR A 98 -19.10 -10.50 4.53
C THR A 98 -19.22 -11.46 3.35
N THR A 99 -19.85 -12.62 3.57
CA THR A 99 -20.13 -13.62 2.53
C THR A 99 -21.62 -13.94 2.46
N SER A 100 -22.13 -14.23 1.26
CA SER A 100 -23.57 -14.47 1.05
C SER A 100 -24.11 -15.75 1.70
N ASP A 101 -23.24 -16.71 2.01
CA ASP A 101 -23.60 -17.95 2.71
C ASP A 101 -23.77 -17.75 4.23
N GLY A 102 -23.47 -16.55 4.74
CA GLY A 102 -23.58 -16.21 6.15
C GLY A 102 -22.41 -16.69 7.02
N THR A 103 -21.40 -17.34 6.44
CA THR A 103 -20.19 -17.78 7.17
C THR A 103 -19.50 -16.58 7.81
N TYR A 104 -19.38 -15.48 7.07
CA TYR A 104 -18.90 -14.20 7.59
C TYR A 104 -20.01 -13.15 7.47
N LYS A 105 -20.35 -12.54 8.60
CA LYS A 105 -21.31 -11.44 8.68
C LYS A 105 -20.66 -10.26 9.39
N ASP A 106 -20.15 -9.31 8.59
CA ASP A 106 -19.36 -8.16 9.07
C ASP A 106 -18.20 -8.58 9.98
N ALA A 107 -17.54 -9.70 9.64
CA ALA A 107 -16.47 -10.25 10.44
C ALA A 107 -15.25 -9.31 10.40
N PRO A 108 -14.73 -8.86 11.57
CA PRO A 108 -13.62 -7.91 11.58
C PRO A 108 -12.36 -8.54 11.03
N VAL A 109 -11.67 -7.80 10.16
CA VAL A 109 -10.38 -8.18 9.59
C VAL A 109 -9.33 -7.10 9.83
N THR A 110 -8.08 -7.52 10.04
CA THR A 110 -6.95 -6.61 10.25
C THR A 110 -5.71 -7.14 9.53
N GLY A 111 -4.86 -6.25 9.04
CA GLY A 111 -3.61 -6.65 8.40
C GLY A 111 -2.96 -5.50 7.65
N ALA A 112 -2.34 -5.81 6.50
CA ALA A 112 -1.67 -4.80 5.70
C ALA A 112 -1.70 -5.13 4.19
N LEU A 113 -1.55 -4.09 3.39
CA LEU A 113 -1.09 -4.19 2.01
C LEU A 113 0.41 -3.89 1.97
N GLU A 114 1.21 -4.83 1.49
CA GLU A 114 2.62 -4.59 1.17
C GLU A 114 2.73 -4.17 -0.30
N VAL A 115 3.33 -3.01 -0.54
CA VAL A 115 3.53 -2.42 -1.87
C VAL A 115 5.01 -2.47 -2.19
N ASP A 116 5.34 -3.13 -3.29
CA ASP A 116 6.71 -3.21 -3.80
C ASP A 116 7.01 -2.03 -4.71
N GLY A 117 8.10 -1.32 -4.44
CA GLY A 117 8.51 -0.14 -5.19
C GLY A 117 7.75 1.12 -4.81
N THR A 118 7.95 2.19 -5.58
CA THR A 118 7.53 3.55 -5.20
C THR A 118 6.14 3.97 -5.68
N LYS A 119 5.39 3.07 -6.32
CA LYS A 119 4.06 3.35 -6.91
C LYS A 119 3.00 2.41 -6.36
N LEU A 120 1.80 2.93 -6.12
CA LEU A 120 0.64 2.15 -5.70
C LEU A 120 -0.08 1.47 -6.88
N THR A 121 0.67 0.72 -7.70
CA THR A 121 0.12 -0.01 -8.85
C THR A 121 -0.12 -1.49 -8.56
N SER A 122 0.69 -2.05 -7.65
CA SER A 122 0.64 -3.46 -7.30
C SER A 122 1.07 -3.69 -5.85
N GLY A 123 0.58 -4.76 -5.24
CA GLY A 123 0.98 -5.15 -3.90
C GLY A 123 0.35 -6.46 -3.45
N PHE A 124 0.71 -6.91 -2.25
CA PHE A 124 0.15 -8.11 -1.64
C PHE A 124 -0.65 -7.74 -0.40
N LEU A 125 -1.95 -8.02 -0.46
CA LEU A 125 -2.87 -7.87 0.67
C LEU A 125 -2.77 -9.12 1.54
N SER A 126 -2.55 -8.93 2.84
CA SER A 126 -2.70 -9.99 3.83
C SER A 126 -3.48 -9.48 5.03
N LEU A 127 -4.66 -10.04 5.24
CA LEU A 127 -5.53 -9.75 6.37
C LEU A 127 -5.83 -11.02 7.14
N ARG A 128 -6.23 -10.85 8.40
CA ARG A 128 -6.67 -11.92 9.29
C ARG A 128 -7.98 -11.56 9.97
N THR A 129 -8.87 -12.55 10.08
CA THR A 129 -10.07 -12.45 10.93
C THR A 129 -9.68 -12.60 12.41
N ALA A 130 -10.58 -12.25 13.32
CA ALA A 130 -10.40 -12.51 14.75
C ALA A 130 -10.28 -14.01 15.09
N ALA A 131 -10.82 -14.89 14.24
CA ALA A 131 -10.73 -16.35 14.40
C ALA A 131 -9.43 -16.95 13.79
N GLY A 132 -8.59 -16.12 13.17
CA GLY A 132 -7.30 -16.53 12.62
C GLY A 132 -7.32 -17.01 11.17
N GLU A 133 -8.46 -16.91 10.48
CA GLU A 133 -8.54 -17.15 9.03
C GLU A 133 -7.79 -16.05 8.27
N THR A 134 -7.17 -16.40 7.14
CA THR A 134 -6.44 -15.44 6.31
C THR A 134 -7.24 -15.03 5.07
N VAL A 135 -7.13 -13.76 4.71
CA VAL A 135 -7.66 -13.18 3.47
C VAL A 135 -6.49 -12.55 2.74
N ASP A 136 -6.01 -13.24 1.72
CA ASP A 136 -4.82 -12.86 0.97
C ASP A 136 -5.19 -12.55 -0.49
N ALA A 137 -4.61 -11.53 -1.10
CA ALA A 137 -4.87 -11.22 -2.52
C ALA A 137 -3.75 -10.38 -3.14
N ASN A 138 -3.61 -10.46 -4.46
CA ASN A 138 -2.77 -9.52 -5.20
C ASN A 138 -3.57 -8.26 -5.51
N TYR A 139 -3.09 -7.12 -5.05
CA TYR A 139 -3.57 -5.82 -5.53
C TYR A 139 -2.93 -5.56 -6.90
N VAL A 140 -3.76 -5.34 -7.90
CA VAL A 140 -3.37 -4.85 -9.22
C VAL A 140 -4.38 -3.76 -9.55
N GLN A 141 -3.98 -2.50 -9.40
CA GLN A 141 -4.91 -1.37 -9.46
C GLN A 141 -5.80 -1.46 -10.73
N PRO A 142 -7.15 -1.35 -10.62
CA PRO A 142 -7.95 -1.03 -9.44
C PRO A 142 -8.69 -2.24 -8.84
N ALA A 143 -8.07 -3.42 -8.77
CA ALA A 143 -8.70 -4.67 -8.34
C ALA A 143 -7.83 -5.47 -7.36
N PHE A 144 -8.49 -6.34 -6.58
CA PHE A 144 -7.84 -7.46 -5.90
C PHE A 144 -8.08 -8.74 -6.68
N GLN A 145 -7.01 -9.43 -7.04
CA GLN A 145 -7.02 -10.59 -7.92
C GLN A 145 -6.32 -11.78 -7.26
N SER A 146 -6.61 -12.98 -7.76
CA SER A 146 -6.02 -14.23 -7.23
C SER A 146 -6.20 -14.36 -5.71
N GLY A 147 -7.33 -13.87 -5.21
CA GLY A 147 -7.63 -13.85 -3.79
C GLY A 147 -7.81 -15.26 -3.24
N ARG A 148 -7.34 -15.48 -2.01
CA ARG A 148 -7.48 -16.73 -1.27
C ARG A 148 -8.04 -16.41 0.11
N LEU A 149 -9.11 -17.11 0.45
CA LEU A 149 -9.72 -17.09 1.77
C LEU A 149 -9.49 -18.47 2.39
N GLN A 150 -8.69 -18.52 3.46
CA GLN A 150 -8.38 -19.76 4.16
C GLN A 150 -9.48 -20.03 5.19
N LEU A 151 -10.39 -20.94 4.86
CA LEU A 151 -11.47 -21.39 5.73
C LEU A 151 -10.97 -22.52 6.63
N LYS A 152 -11.69 -22.81 7.72
CA LYS A 152 -11.40 -23.97 8.58
C LYS A 152 -11.40 -25.29 7.82
N ASP A 153 -12.29 -25.41 6.83
CA ASP A 153 -12.56 -26.65 6.11
C ASP A 153 -12.04 -26.64 4.66
N GLY A 154 -11.23 -25.64 4.28
CA GLY A 154 -10.63 -25.58 2.95
C GLY A 154 -10.18 -24.19 2.51
N THR A 155 -9.91 -24.02 1.22
CA THR A 155 -9.55 -22.72 0.64
C THR A 155 -10.61 -22.32 -0.38
N ALA A 156 -11.08 -21.08 -0.28
CA ALA A 156 -11.85 -20.43 -1.32
C ALA A 156 -10.96 -19.48 -2.12
N THR A 157 -11.23 -19.35 -3.42
CA THR A 157 -10.63 -18.32 -4.28
C THR A 157 -11.62 -17.21 -4.55
N PHE A 158 -11.14 -15.97 -4.69
CA PHE A 158 -11.99 -14.81 -5.00
C PHE A 158 -11.27 -13.77 -5.86
N SER A 159 -12.03 -12.86 -6.44
CA SER A 159 -11.54 -11.61 -7.04
C SER A 159 -12.48 -10.49 -6.65
N LEU A 160 -11.95 -9.31 -6.35
CA LEU A 160 -12.74 -8.14 -5.93
C LEU A 160 -12.48 -6.94 -6.83
N THR A 161 -13.54 -6.21 -7.11
CA THR A 161 -13.49 -4.88 -7.73
C THR A 161 -14.12 -3.86 -6.79
N ARG A 162 -13.82 -2.58 -7.01
CA ARG A 162 -14.49 -1.47 -6.33
C ARG A 162 -16.01 -1.61 -6.47
N ALA A 163 -16.73 -1.53 -5.36
CA ALA A 163 -18.18 -1.43 -5.40
C ALA A 163 -18.57 -0.15 -6.15
N THR A 164 -19.42 -0.27 -7.17
CA THR A 164 -20.08 0.89 -7.80
C THR A 164 -21.08 1.46 -6.80
N ARG A 165 -20.98 2.76 -6.53
CA ARG A 165 -21.98 3.50 -5.74
C ARG A 165 -23.31 3.54 -6.47
#